data_AF-A0A7W6KGE1-F1
#
_entry.id   AF-A0A7W6KGE1-F1
#
_cell.length_a   1.000
_cell.length_b   1.000
_cell.length_c   1.000
_cell.angle_alpha   90.00
_cell.angle_beta   90.00
_cell.angle_gamma   90.00
#
_symmetry.space_group_name_H-M   'P 1'
#
loop_
_entity.id
_entity.type
_entity.pdbx_description
1 polymer ?
#
loop_
_entity_poly.entity_id
_entity_poly.type
_entity_poly.pdbx_seq_one_letter_code
_entity_poly.pdbx_strand_id
1 'polypeptide(L)'
;MMTKRKIDKARGERIRHVRSEILKIGSQEQFAKLLSQHGTPVTRGAVGNWETGKEVGIENLSRICKVAQVNLDWLAYNRGQPKGLAIASFDPDSPDDDPFEAGYTREHWQGSQEGAIPEIDGKLGAGQGQVGEVINLPVGKNAISGHAVKAEWILPIEYLRNEAKASPAKTIVMEVVGDSMSPTYQPGDRVLVDLSQDTMTSDTVYAISDGESEPQIKRLQRVPFSSPTEVIIISDNENLQDFTVELNRLKILGRICGVIARR
;
A
#
# COMPACT_ATOMS: atom_id res chain seq x y z
N MET A 1 14.14 3.67 -47.73
CA MET A 1 14.97 4.45 -46.78
C MET A 1 15.01 3.66 -45.47
N MET A 2 16.08 2.89 -45.23
CA MET A 2 16.16 2.00 -44.06
C MET A 2 16.34 2.82 -42.78
N THR A 3 15.28 2.91 -41.97
CA THR A 3 15.31 3.54 -40.65
C THR A 3 16.34 2.79 -39.81
N LYS A 4 17.50 3.40 -39.56
CA LYS A 4 18.54 2.85 -38.66
C LYS A 4 17.89 2.58 -37.30
N ARG A 5 17.66 1.30 -36.99
CA ARG A 5 17.07 0.86 -35.72
C ARG A 5 17.98 1.35 -34.58
N LYS A 6 17.43 2.21 -33.71
CA LYS A 6 18.17 2.88 -32.63
C LYS A 6 18.67 1.81 -31.65
N ILE A 7 19.98 1.62 -31.58
CA ILE A 7 20.61 0.69 -30.64
C ILE A 7 20.65 1.38 -29.27
N ASP A 8 19.99 0.79 -28.29
CA ASP A 8 19.99 1.26 -26.89
C ASP A 8 20.91 0.35 -26.07
N LYS A 9 22.21 0.68 -26.11
CA LYS A 9 23.25 -0.08 -25.39
C LYS A 9 22.99 -0.13 -23.88
N ALA A 10 22.47 0.96 -23.31
CA ALA A 10 22.17 1.06 -21.89
C ALA A 10 21.08 0.07 -21.48
N ARG A 11 20.01 -0.09 -22.29
CA ARG A 11 19.00 -1.14 -22.06
C ARG A 11 19.59 -2.54 -22.17
N GLY A 12 20.48 -2.77 -23.12
CA GLY A 12 21.16 -4.06 -23.28
C GLY A 12 22.01 -4.43 -22.06
N GLU A 13 22.72 -3.47 -21.49
CA GLU A 13 23.50 -3.66 -20.26
C GLU A 13 22.59 -3.97 -19.06
N ARG A 14 21.43 -3.31 -18.93
CA ARG A 14 20.45 -3.63 -17.89
C ARG A 14 19.89 -5.04 -18.03
N ILE A 15 19.58 -5.50 -19.25
CA ILE A 15 19.12 -6.89 -19.47
C ILE A 15 20.21 -7.89 -19.10
N ARG A 16 21.49 -7.59 -19.41
CA ARG A 16 22.62 -8.41 -18.97
C ARG A 16 22.75 -8.44 -17.44
N HIS A 17 22.60 -7.29 -16.79
CA HIS A 17 22.62 -7.15 -15.33
C HIS A 17 21.52 -7.97 -14.67
N VAL A 18 20.30 -7.97 -15.21
CA VAL A 18 19.21 -8.84 -14.73
C VAL A 18 19.59 -10.31 -14.79
N ARG A 19 20.22 -10.74 -15.88
CA ARG A 19 20.64 -12.13 -16.04
C ARG A 19 21.79 -12.51 -15.09
N SER A 20 22.87 -11.75 -15.07
CA SER A 20 24.09 -12.13 -14.33
C SER A 20 24.01 -11.83 -12.84
N GLU A 21 23.47 -10.66 -12.46
CA GLU A 21 23.51 -10.19 -11.07
C GLU A 21 22.24 -10.55 -10.31
N ILE A 22 21.06 -10.39 -10.92
CA ILE A 22 19.78 -10.58 -10.23
C ILE A 22 19.38 -12.06 -10.22
N LEU A 23 19.36 -12.69 -11.40
CA LEU A 23 18.99 -14.10 -11.53
C LEU A 23 20.16 -15.06 -11.31
N LYS A 24 21.40 -14.55 -11.25
CA LYS A 24 22.64 -15.35 -11.09
C LYS A 24 22.81 -16.42 -12.17
N ILE A 25 22.38 -16.13 -13.40
CA ILE A 25 22.45 -17.04 -14.54
C ILE A 25 23.68 -16.71 -15.40
N GLY A 26 24.66 -17.62 -15.40
CA GLY A 26 25.89 -17.46 -16.17
C GLY A 26 25.72 -17.56 -17.69
N SER A 27 24.67 -18.26 -18.18
CA SER A 27 24.47 -18.52 -19.61
C SER A 27 23.24 -17.83 -20.20
N GLN A 28 23.39 -17.18 -21.35
CA GLN A 28 22.28 -16.64 -22.15
C GLN A 28 21.30 -17.74 -22.61
N GLU A 29 21.78 -18.99 -22.75
CA GLU A 29 20.95 -20.13 -23.13
C GLU A 29 20.02 -20.55 -21.99
N GLN A 30 20.53 -20.58 -20.77
CA GLN A 30 19.72 -20.85 -19.57
C GLN A 30 18.68 -19.76 -19.35
N PHE A 31 19.04 -18.50 -19.58
CA PHE A 31 18.09 -17.38 -19.48
C PHE A 31 17.01 -17.45 -20.56
N ALA A 32 17.36 -17.79 -21.81
CA ALA A 32 16.38 -18.00 -22.88
C ALA A 32 15.42 -19.17 -22.57
N LYS A 33 15.94 -20.27 -22.01
CA LYS A 33 15.13 -21.42 -21.57
C LYS A 33 14.16 -21.04 -20.46
N LEU A 34 14.62 -20.27 -19.47
CA LEU A 34 13.77 -19.77 -18.38
C LEU A 34 12.66 -18.85 -18.90
N LEU A 35 12.98 -17.92 -19.80
CA LEU A 35 11.96 -17.05 -20.42
C LEU A 35 10.97 -17.85 -21.30
N SER A 36 11.40 -18.96 -21.90
CA SER A 36 10.53 -19.82 -22.72
C SER A 36 9.52 -20.63 -21.90
N GLN A 37 9.75 -20.81 -20.58
CA GLN A 37 8.78 -21.47 -19.69
C GLN A 37 7.57 -20.58 -19.38
N HIS A 38 7.70 -19.27 -19.60
CA HIS A 38 6.68 -18.26 -19.27
C HIS A 38 6.11 -17.56 -20.52
N GLY A 39 6.17 -18.19 -21.70
CA GLY A 39 5.52 -17.68 -22.92
C GLY A 39 6.16 -18.14 -24.23
N THR A 40 6.15 -17.26 -25.23
CA THR A 40 6.69 -17.55 -26.57
C THR A 40 8.16 -17.98 -26.53
N PRO A 41 8.56 -19.02 -27.31
CA PRO A 41 9.93 -19.51 -27.31
C PRO A 41 10.95 -18.42 -27.62
N VAL A 42 11.91 -18.24 -26.71
CA VAL A 42 13.02 -17.29 -26.85
C VAL A 42 14.29 -18.07 -27.14
N THR A 43 15.03 -17.65 -28.17
CA THR A 43 16.32 -18.27 -28.51
C THR A 43 17.48 -17.56 -27.81
N ARG A 44 18.59 -18.26 -27.59
CA ARG A 44 19.84 -17.67 -27.07
C ARG A 44 20.33 -16.49 -27.92
N GLY A 45 20.15 -16.56 -29.23
CA GLY A 45 20.49 -15.47 -30.16
C GLY A 45 19.64 -14.22 -29.97
N ALA A 46 18.35 -14.37 -29.61
CA ALA A 46 17.48 -13.24 -29.28
C ALA A 46 17.96 -12.53 -28.01
N VAL A 47 18.29 -13.28 -26.95
CA VAL A 47 18.86 -12.72 -25.71
C VAL A 47 20.18 -11.98 -25.98
N GLY A 48 21.10 -12.56 -26.77
CA GLY A 48 22.35 -11.89 -27.12
C GLY A 48 22.14 -10.58 -27.91
N ASN A 49 21.13 -10.54 -28.77
CA ASN A 49 20.71 -9.32 -29.47
C ASN A 49 20.15 -8.28 -28.49
N TRP A 50 19.38 -8.68 -27.49
CA TRP A 50 18.84 -7.77 -26.48
C TRP A 50 19.94 -7.18 -25.61
N GLU A 51 20.89 -8.00 -25.16
CA GLU A 51 22.04 -7.55 -24.36
C GLU A 51 23.02 -6.63 -25.11
N THR A 52 22.96 -6.61 -26.44
CA THR A 52 23.73 -5.67 -27.28
C THR A 52 22.95 -4.39 -27.60
N GLY A 53 21.73 -4.26 -27.07
CA GLY A 53 20.92 -3.06 -27.18
C GLY A 53 19.99 -3.01 -28.40
N LYS A 54 19.78 -4.15 -29.08
CA LYS A 54 18.78 -4.20 -30.17
C LYS A 54 17.36 -4.09 -29.61
N GLU A 55 16.41 -3.91 -30.53
CA GLU A 55 14.99 -3.79 -30.19
C GLU A 55 14.47 -5.03 -29.48
N VAL A 56 13.69 -4.80 -28.42
CA VAL A 56 13.06 -5.83 -27.60
C VAL A 56 11.57 -5.51 -27.57
N GLY A 57 10.72 -6.47 -27.93
CA GLY A 57 9.27 -6.30 -27.83
C GLY A 57 8.82 -6.16 -26.38
N ILE A 58 7.78 -5.35 -26.15
CA ILE A 58 7.25 -5.07 -24.81
C ILE A 58 6.83 -6.34 -24.05
N GLU A 59 6.35 -7.35 -24.76
CA GLU A 59 6.00 -8.66 -24.19
C GLU A 59 7.22 -9.37 -23.58
N ASN A 60 8.38 -9.31 -24.25
CA ASN A 60 9.61 -9.93 -23.75
C ASN A 60 10.21 -9.13 -22.59
N LEU A 61 10.11 -7.79 -22.61
CA LEU A 61 10.52 -6.95 -21.47
C LEU A 61 9.65 -7.24 -20.25
N SER A 62 8.33 -7.28 -20.41
CA SER A 62 7.39 -7.63 -19.33
C SER A 62 7.69 -9.03 -18.78
N ARG A 63 8.06 -9.98 -19.63
CA ARG A 63 8.43 -11.33 -19.18
C ARG A 63 9.70 -11.36 -18.34
N ILE A 64 10.74 -10.64 -18.77
CA ILE A 64 11.97 -10.49 -17.99
C ILE A 64 11.65 -9.87 -16.62
N CYS A 65 10.81 -8.84 -16.59
CA CYS A 65 10.33 -8.21 -15.37
C CYS A 65 9.62 -9.18 -14.43
N LYS A 66 8.73 -10.03 -14.94
CA LYS A 66 8.02 -11.03 -14.13
C LYS A 66 8.95 -12.09 -13.55
N VAL A 67 9.84 -12.63 -14.37
CA VAL A 67 10.74 -13.73 -13.97
C VAL A 67 11.79 -13.24 -12.97
N ALA A 68 12.34 -12.05 -13.17
CA ALA A 68 13.36 -11.48 -12.30
C ALA A 68 12.81 -10.61 -11.17
N GLN A 69 11.48 -10.45 -11.09
CA GLN A 69 10.82 -9.48 -10.22
C GLN A 69 11.48 -8.10 -10.27
N VAL A 70 11.66 -7.58 -11.49
CA VAL A 70 12.28 -6.28 -11.75
C VAL A 70 11.30 -5.26 -12.31
N ASN A 71 11.47 -3.99 -11.97
CA ASN A 71 10.60 -2.92 -12.46
C ASN A 71 10.79 -2.71 -13.98
N LEU A 72 9.66 -2.55 -14.70
CA LEU A 72 9.66 -2.36 -16.16
C LEU A 72 10.23 -1.00 -16.59
N ASP A 73 9.93 0.06 -15.86
CA ASP A 73 10.44 1.41 -16.15
C ASP A 73 11.95 1.52 -15.94
N TRP A 74 12.50 0.78 -14.97
CA TRP A 74 13.94 0.67 -14.80
C TRP A 74 14.56 -0.10 -15.96
N LEU A 75 14.02 -1.28 -16.28
CA LEU A 75 14.57 -2.12 -17.33
C LEU A 75 14.50 -1.42 -18.70
N ALA A 76 13.35 -0.84 -19.04
CA ALA A 76 13.11 -0.22 -20.35
C ALA A 76 13.76 1.16 -20.48
N TYR A 77 13.66 2.02 -19.46
CA TYR A 77 13.97 3.44 -19.56
C TYR A 77 15.00 3.94 -18.53
N ASN A 78 15.55 3.06 -17.69
CA ASN A 78 16.45 3.42 -16.58
C ASN A 78 15.81 4.39 -15.56
N ARG A 79 14.49 4.25 -15.34
CA ARG A 79 13.74 5.06 -14.36
C ARG A 79 13.37 4.20 -13.16
N GLY A 80 13.69 4.66 -11.95
CA GLY A 80 13.45 3.90 -10.73
C GLY A 80 14.52 2.81 -10.48
N GLN A 81 14.19 1.82 -9.65
CA GLN A 81 15.13 0.80 -9.20
C GLN A 81 14.93 -0.57 -9.86
N PRO A 82 15.99 -1.41 -9.94
CA PRO A 82 15.90 -2.74 -10.53
C PRO A 82 14.90 -3.65 -9.85
N LYS A 83 14.82 -3.70 -8.52
CA LYS A 83 13.92 -4.63 -7.84
C LYS A 83 12.49 -4.09 -7.84
N GLY A 84 11.56 -4.93 -8.30
CA GLY A 84 10.13 -4.81 -8.09
C GLY A 84 9.73 -5.26 -6.69
N LEU A 85 10.34 -4.64 -5.69
CA LEU A 85 9.73 -4.33 -4.40
C LEU A 85 10.25 -2.92 -4.14
N ALA A 86 9.36 -1.91 -4.14
CA ALA A 86 9.74 -0.54 -3.83
C ALA A 86 10.10 -0.46 -2.34
N ILE A 87 11.32 -0.83 -1.99
CA ILE A 87 12.02 -0.30 -0.83
C ILE A 87 12.88 0.82 -1.39
N ALA A 88 12.46 2.07 -1.17
CA ALA A 88 13.23 3.25 -1.53
C ALA A 88 14.65 3.15 -0.96
N SER A 89 15.65 3.35 -1.81
CA SER A 89 17.05 3.39 -1.39
C SER A 89 17.29 4.67 -0.62
N PHE A 90 17.72 4.50 0.62
CA PHE A 90 18.34 5.49 1.49
C PHE A 90 19.46 6.25 0.74
N ASP A 91 19.26 7.53 0.48
CA ASP A 91 20.28 8.49 0.06
C ASP A 91 20.57 9.41 1.26
N PRO A 92 21.73 9.28 1.94
CA PRO A 92 22.01 10.00 3.18
C PRO A 92 22.20 11.51 3.00
N ASP A 93 22.25 12.00 1.76
CA ASP A 93 22.46 13.43 1.44
C ASP A 93 21.29 14.06 0.64
N SER A 94 20.17 13.35 0.44
CA SER A 94 18.97 13.97 -0.15
C SER A 94 18.26 14.84 0.91
N PRO A 95 17.96 16.12 0.63
CA PRO A 95 17.28 16.98 1.59
C PRO A 95 15.88 16.42 1.85
N ASP A 96 15.66 15.95 3.08
CA ASP A 96 14.41 15.45 3.68
C ASP A 96 13.17 15.52 2.77
N ASP A 97 13.02 14.54 1.86
CA ASP A 97 11.70 14.16 1.35
C ASP A 97 11.11 13.18 2.37
N ASP A 98 10.11 13.69 3.09
CA ASP A 98 9.38 13.05 4.19
C ASP A 98 9.19 11.51 4.03
N PRO A 99 9.41 10.69 5.07
CA PRO A 99 9.10 9.26 5.08
C PRO A 99 7.58 8.96 5.19
N PHE A 100 6.73 9.81 4.60
CA PHE A 100 5.28 9.67 4.60
C PHE A 100 4.76 8.92 3.37
N GLU A 101 5.21 7.68 3.16
CA GLU A 101 4.36 6.65 2.53
C GLU A 101 4.50 5.33 3.29
N ALA A 102 4.19 5.37 4.58
CA ALA A 102 3.67 4.19 5.27
C ALA A 102 2.20 4.01 4.85
N GLY A 103 1.97 3.57 3.62
CA GLY A 103 0.66 3.09 3.22
C GLY A 103 0.30 1.89 4.10
N TYR A 104 -0.83 1.93 4.79
CA TYR A 104 -1.33 0.79 5.55
C TYR A 104 -1.75 -0.30 4.56
N THR A 105 -0.82 -1.16 4.18
CA THR A 105 -1.16 -2.21 3.23
C THR A 105 -1.50 -3.51 3.91
N ARG A 106 -2.71 -3.98 3.60
CA ARG A 106 -3.19 -5.36 3.66
C ARG A 106 -2.30 -6.37 2.91
N GLU A 107 -1.07 -6.01 2.52
CA GLU A 107 -0.16 -6.77 1.65
C GLU A 107 0.18 -8.16 2.19
N HIS A 108 0.09 -8.36 3.50
CA HIS A 108 0.39 -9.64 4.15
C HIS A 108 -0.86 -10.47 4.50
N TRP A 109 -2.07 -9.94 4.29
CA TRP A 109 -3.32 -10.65 4.61
C TRP A 109 -4.07 -11.07 3.35
N GLN A 110 -4.17 -12.39 3.15
CA GLN A 110 -5.03 -13.01 2.15
C GLN A 110 -6.28 -13.52 2.84
N GLY A 111 -7.42 -12.95 2.49
CA GLY A 111 -8.70 -13.45 2.98
C GLY A 111 -8.98 -14.84 2.44
N SER A 112 -9.80 -15.59 3.16
CA SER A 112 -10.26 -16.93 2.82
C SER A 112 -11.04 -16.94 1.49
N GLN A 113 -11.60 -15.79 1.10
CA GLN A 113 -12.31 -15.58 -0.17
C GLN A 113 -11.79 -14.34 -0.90
N GLU A 114 -11.85 -14.36 -2.24
CA GLU A 114 -11.52 -13.22 -3.07
C GLU A 114 -12.41 -12.02 -2.74
N GLY A 115 -11.81 -10.87 -2.43
CA GLY A 115 -12.54 -9.66 -2.07
C GLY A 115 -13.04 -9.60 -0.62
N ALA A 116 -12.72 -10.58 0.22
CA ALA A 116 -13.00 -10.51 1.67
C ALA A 116 -12.37 -9.25 2.28
N ILE A 117 -13.00 -8.63 3.26
CA ILE A 117 -12.55 -7.45 3.98
C ILE A 117 -12.30 -7.88 5.43
N PRO A 118 -11.12 -7.64 5.99
CA PRO A 118 -10.82 -8.12 7.33
C PRO A 118 -11.48 -7.21 8.37
N GLU A 119 -12.14 -7.82 9.35
CA GLU A 119 -12.48 -7.16 10.61
C GLU A 119 -11.32 -7.31 11.58
N ILE A 120 -10.75 -6.19 12.03
CA ILE A 120 -9.62 -6.21 12.95
C ILE A 120 -10.06 -5.95 14.39
N ASP A 121 -9.38 -6.59 15.34
CA ASP A 121 -9.51 -6.25 16.76
C ASP A 121 -8.58 -5.10 17.13
N GLY A 122 -9.16 -3.90 17.31
CA GLY A 122 -8.46 -2.69 17.75
C GLY A 122 -7.74 -2.79 19.09
N LYS A 123 -8.07 -3.79 19.92
CA LYS A 123 -7.66 -3.89 21.33
C LYS A 123 -6.43 -4.77 21.61
N LEU A 124 -5.83 -5.37 20.58
CA LEU A 124 -4.81 -6.40 20.78
C LEU A 124 -3.41 -5.84 20.55
N GLY A 125 -2.74 -5.50 21.65
CA GLY A 125 -1.29 -5.34 21.71
C GLY A 125 -0.61 -6.63 22.19
N ALA A 126 0.29 -7.18 21.37
CA ALA A 126 1.32 -8.16 21.75
C ALA A 126 0.87 -9.58 22.20
N GLY A 127 -0.22 -10.11 21.65
CA GLY A 127 -0.54 -11.55 21.78
C GLY A 127 0.20 -12.41 20.75
N GLN A 128 0.64 -13.62 21.11
CA GLN A 128 1.21 -14.61 20.18
C GLN A 128 0.15 -15.08 19.16
N GLY A 129 -0.05 -14.32 18.09
CA GLY A 129 -0.82 -14.74 16.93
C GLY A 129 0.00 -15.64 16.02
N GLN A 130 -0.63 -16.65 15.40
CA GLN A 130 0.00 -17.38 14.31
C GLN A 130 0.29 -16.42 13.16
N VAL A 131 1.47 -16.57 12.55
CA VAL A 131 1.91 -15.78 11.39
C VAL A 131 0.93 -16.02 10.24
N GLY A 132 0.01 -15.08 10.01
CA GLY A 132 -0.97 -15.15 8.92
C GLY A 132 -2.33 -14.51 9.20
N GLU A 133 -2.75 -14.43 10.47
CA GLU A 133 -4.09 -13.91 10.85
C GLU A 133 -4.05 -12.48 11.44
N VAL A 134 -2.89 -11.82 11.38
CA VAL A 134 -2.70 -10.48 11.95
C VAL A 134 -2.44 -9.45 10.87
N ILE A 135 -3.09 -8.29 10.99
CA ILE A 135 -2.85 -7.12 10.17
C ILE A 135 -2.02 -6.13 10.99
N ASN A 136 -0.84 -5.82 10.47
CA ASN A 136 0.05 -4.86 11.06
C ASN A 136 -0.37 -3.45 10.63
N LEU A 137 -0.92 -2.69 11.58
CA LEU A 137 -1.12 -1.26 11.40
C LEU A 137 0.10 -0.54 11.99
N PRO A 138 0.86 0.24 11.19
CA PRO A 138 1.91 1.09 11.73
C PRO A 138 1.31 2.11 12.71
N VAL A 139 1.79 2.08 13.95
CA VAL A 139 1.43 3.01 15.03
C VAL A 139 2.72 3.70 15.49
N GLY A 140 2.84 5.00 15.21
CA GLY A 140 4.03 5.78 15.59
C GLY A 140 5.34 5.34 14.92
N LYS A 141 6.46 5.89 15.41
CA LYS A 141 7.77 5.78 14.73
C LYS A 141 8.45 4.42 14.83
N ASN A 142 7.99 3.50 15.70
CA ASN A 142 8.62 2.19 15.92
C ASN A 142 7.66 1.06 16.36
N ALA A 143 6.35 1.28 16.46
CA ALA A 143 5.43 0.24 16.91
C ALA A 143 4.59 -0.32 15.75
N ILE A 144 4.93 -1.54 15.33
CA ILE A 144 4.05 -2.34 14.48
C ILE A 144 3.04 -3.00 15.43
N SER A 145 1.78 -2.55 15.42
CA SER A 145 0.73 -3.21 16.20
C SER A 145 0.05 -4.26 15.34
N GLY A 146 0.22 -5.53 15.72
CA GLY A 146 -0.43 -6.67 15.07
C GLY A 146 -1.85 -6.84 15.58
N HIS A 147 -2.83 -6.53 14.73
CA HIS A 147 -4.25 -6.67 15.05
C HIS A 147 -4.79 -7.97 14.47
N ALA A 148 -5.34 -8.84 15.32
CA ALA A 148 -5.92 -10.10 14.85
C ALA A 148 -7.17 -9.86 13.99
N VAL A 149 -7.33 -10.65 12.94
CA VAL A 149 -8.54 -10.66 12.13
C VAL A 149 -9.61 -11.47 12.86
N LYS A 150 -10.64 -10.78 13.35
CA LYS A 150 -11.80 -11.37 14.03
C LYS A 150 -12.74 -12.09 13.07
N ALA A 151 -12.94 -11.51 11.89
CA ALA A 151 -13.90 -11.98 10.91
C ALA A 151 -13.54 -11.48 9.51
N GLU A 152 -14.20 -12.06 8.52
CA GLU A 152 -14.13 -11.64 7.13
C GLU A 152 -15.49 -11.17 6.66
N TRP A 153 -15.53 -10.01 6.02
CA TRP A 153 -16.72 -9.41 5.46
C TRP A 153 -16.65 -9.44 3.94
N ILE A 154 -17.72 -9.87 3.29
CA ILE A 154 -17.81 -9.83 1.83
C ILE A 154 -18.84 -8.77 1.47
N LEU A 155 -18.36 -7.72 0.82
CA LEU A 155 -19.19 -6.68 0.25
C LEU A 155 -18.97 -6.64 -1.26
N PRO A 156 -20.02 -6.40 -2.06
CA PRO A 156 -19.86 -6.21 -3.50
C PRO A 156 -18.83 -5.12 -3.80
N ILE A 157 -17.87 -5.42 -4.67
CA ILE A 157 -16.79 -4.48 -5.05
C ILE A 157 -17.37 -3.17 -5.60
N GLU A 158 -18.46 -3.28 -6.37
CA GLU A 158 -19.16 -2.12 -6.91
C GLU A 158 -19.76 -1.24 -5.82
N TYR A 159 -20.30 -1.82 -4.75
CA TYR A 159 -20.81 -1.06 -3.61
C TYR A 159 -19.69 -0.28 -2.91
N LEU A 160 -18.54 -0.93 -2.66
CA LEU A 160 -17.39 -0.25 -2.06
C LEU A 160 -16.90 0.92 -2.91
N ARG A 161 -16.75 0.70 -4.23
CA ARG A 161 -16.23 1.73 -5.14
C ARG A 161 -17.21 2.87 -5.39
N ASN A 162 -18.47 2.54 -5.65
CA ASN A 162 -19.45 3.51 -6.15
C ASN A 162 -20.20 4.20 -5.01
N GLU A 163 -20.65 3.44 -4.01
CA GLU A 163 -21.47 3.95 -2.91
C GLU A 163 -20.59 4.43 -1.75
N ALA A 164 -19.71 3.55 -1.23
CA ALA A 164 -18.84 3.89 -0.10
C ALA A 164 -17.65 4.78 -0.50
N LYS A 165 -17.34 4.87 -1.80
CA LYS A 165 -16.17 5.58 -2.35
C LYS A 165 -14.88 5.17 -1.64
N ALA A 166 -14.74 3.86 -1.44
CA ALA A 166 -13.65 3.22 -0.71
C ALA A 166 -12.87 2.26 -1.62
N SER A 167 -11.57 2.15 -1.40
CA SER A 167 -10.71 1.18 -2.09
C SER A 167 -10.97 -0.24 -1.58
N PRO A 168 -11.47 -1.18 -2.41
CA PRO A 168 -11.72 -2.56 -1.97
C PRO A 168 -10.47 -3.28 -1.43
N ALA A 169 -9.30 -2.92 -1.97
CA ALA A 169 -8.03 -3.53 -1.58
C ALA A 169 -7.45 -2.93 -0.29
N LYS A 170 -7.85 -1.72 0.08
CA LYS A 170 -7.35 -0.98 1.25
C LYS A 170 -8.45 -0.65 2.26
N THR A 171 -9.59 -1.32 2.18
CA THR A 171 -10.67 -1.21 3.18
C THR A 171 -10.49 -2.28 4.25
N ILE A 172 -10.71 -1.89 5.51
CA ILE A 172 -10.82 -2.79 6.66
C ILE A 172 -12.12 -2.49 7.41
N VAL A 173 -12.57 -3.44 8.24
CA VAL A 173 -13.68 -3.27 9.17
C VAL A 173 -13.11 -3.11 10.57
N MET A 174 -13.60 -2.11 11.31
CA MET A 174 -13.26 -1.92 12.72
C MET A 174 -14.54 -1.89 13.56
N GLU A 175 -14.45 -2.43 14.77
CA GLU A 175 -15.48 -2.29 15.78
C GLU A 175 -15.40 -0.93 16.47
N VAL A 176 -16.53 -0.26 16.61
CA VAL A 176 -16.63 0.97 17.42
C VAL A 176 -16.59 0.59 18.89
N VAL A 177 -15.60 1.11 19.60
CA VAL A 177 -15.38 0.87 21.02
C VAL A 177 -15.59 2.16 21.79
N GLY A 178 -16.34 2.07 22.89
CA GLY A 178 -16.68 3.24 23.71
C GLY A 178 -17.75 4.11 23.05
N ASP A 179 -18.15 5.15 23.76
CA ASP A 179 -19.27 6.03 23.43
C ASP A 179 -18.82 7.39 22.90
N SER A 180 -17.53 7.57 22.60
CA SER A 180 -16.99 8.89 22.26
C SER A 180 -17.56 9.50 20.97
N MET A 181 -18.12 8.66 20.11
CA MET A 181 -18.75 9.05 18.86
C MET A 181 -20.28 8.86 18.87
N SER A 182 -20.87 8.61 20.04
CA SER A 182 -22.33 8.57 20.23
C SER A 182 -22.88 10.00 20.10
N PRO A 183 -24.00 10.24 19.40
CA PRO A 183 -24.97 9.25 18.91
C PRO A 183 -24.69 8.71 17.50
N THR A 184 -23.74 9.30 16.76
CA THR A 184 -23.49 8.97 15.35
C THR A 184 -23.00 7.55 15.14
N TYR A 185 -22.14 7.06 16.05
CA TYR A 185 -21.61 5.70 16.06
C TYR A 185 -21.80 5.11 17.45
N GLN A 186 -22.51 3.99 17.53
CA GLN A 186 -22.78 3.33 18.79
C GLN A 186 -21.70 2.29 19.11
N PRO A 187 -21.41 2.03 20.41
CA PRO A 187 -20.56 0.93 20.80
C PRO A 187 -21.04 -0.39 20.18
N GLY A 188 -20.14 -1.11 19.51
CA GLY A 188 -20.44 -2.38 18.85
C GLY A 188 -20.82 -2.27 17.36
N ASP A 189 -21.02 -1.05 16.84
CA ASP A 189 -21.15 -0.85 15.38
C ASP A 189 -19.88 -1.27 14.65
N ARG A 190 -20.02 -1.61 13.36
CA ARG A 190 -18.89 -1.91 12.48
C ARG A 190 -18.70 -0.80 11.48
N VAL A 191 -17.52 -0.20 11.45
CA VAL A 191 -17.18 0.88 10.51
C VAL A 191 -16.24 0.39 9.43
N LEU A 192 -16.48 0.85 8.21
CA LEU A 192 -15.58 0.63 7.07
C LEU A 192 -14.55 1.76 7.04
N VAL A 193 -13.28 1.39 7.12
CA VAL A 193 -12.15 2.32 7.11
C VAL A 193 -11.39 2.14 5.80
N ASP A 194 -11.33 3.18 4.98
CA ASP A 194 -10.47 3.19 3.80
C ASP A 194 -9.09 3.74 4.13
N LEU A 195 -8.14 2.83 4.22
CA LEU A 195 -6.73 3.10 4.53
C LEU A 195 -5.97 3.79 3.40
N SER A 196 -6.56 3.88 2.20
CA SER A 196 -5.97 4.67 1.11
C SER A 196 -6.24 6.17 1.24
N GLN A 197 -7.11 6.55 2.18
CA GLN A 197 -7.49 7.94 2.45
C GLN A 197 -6.93 8.35 3.82
N ASP A 198 -5.60 8.36 3.91
CA ASP A 198 -4.79 8.64 5.10
C ASP A 198 -4.40 10.12 5.24
N THR A 199 -5.00 10.99 4.43
CA THR A 199 -4.83 12.44 4.46
C THR A 199 -6.17 13.13 4.69
N MET A 200 -6.16 14.23 5.44
CA MET A 200 -7.37 15.01 5.67
C MET A 200 -7.73 15.80 4.41
N THR A 201 -8.75 15.36 3.69
CA THR A 201 -9.26 16.03 2.48
C THR A 201 -10.59 16.73 2.70
N SER A 202 -11.32 16.33 3.74
CA SER A 202 -12.64 16.86 4.09
C SER A 202 -12.88 16.80 5.59
N ASP A 203 -13.77 17.66 6.08
CA ASP A 203 -14.20 17.66 7.49
C ASP A 203 -15.19 16.52 7.72
N THR A 204 -14.67 15.37 8.15
CA THR A 204 -15.45 14.13 8.33
C THR A 204 -14.81 13.24 9.39
N VAL A 205 -15.26 12.00 9.49
CA VAL A 205 -14.79 11.04 10.49
C VAL A 205 -13.65 10.20 9.92
N TYR A 206 -12.59 10.08 10.71
CA TYR A 206 -11.39 9.33 10.38
C TYR A 206 -11.05 8.39 11.52
N ALA A 207 -10.40 7.27 11.18
CA ALA A 207 -9.60 6.53 12.13
C ALA A 207 -8.26 7.25 12.29
N ILE A 208 -7.87 7.54 13.52
CA ILE A 208 -6.67 8.30 13.88
C ILE A 208 -5.84 7.55 14.91
N SER A 209 -4.57 7.92 15.02
CA SER A 209 -3.68 7.51 16.09
C SER A 209 -2.79 8.69 16.51
N ASP A 210 -2.51 8.76 17.80
CA ASP A 210 -1.51 9.65 18.40
C ASP A 210 -0.13 8.98 18.48
N GLY A 211 0.00 7.72 18.04
CA GLY A 211 1.22 6.92 18.10
C GLY A 211 1.51 6.29 19.46
N GLU A 212 0.71 6.57 20.49
CA GLU A 212 0.87 6.01 21.85
C GLU A 212 -0.29 5.07 22.20
N SER A 213 -1.51 5.42 21.79
CA SER A 213 -2.73 4.71 22.09
C SER A 213 -3.25 3.91 20.88
N GLU A 214 -4.22 3.04 21.16
CA GLU A 214 -4.94 2.29 20.14
C GLU A 214 -5.64 3.24 19.15
N PRO A 215 -5.81 2.81 17.89
CA PRO A 215 -6.61 3.52 16.91
C PRO A 215 -7.99 3.95 17.42
N GLN A 216 -8.32 5.23 17.26
CA GLN A 216 -9.61 5.80 17.66
C GLN A 216 -10.33 6.38 16.45
N ILE A 217 -11.66 6.36 16.46
CA ILE A 217 -12.46 7.10 15.49
C ILE A 217 -12.81 8.49 16.04
N LYS A 218 -12.53 9.53 15.28
CA LYS A 218 -12.85 10.92 15.64
C LYS A 218 -13.28 11.71 14.41
N ARG A 219 -14.08 12.75 14.65
CA ARG A 219 -14.40 13.73 13.61
C ARG A 219 -13.29 14.77 13.56
N LEU A 220 -12.78 15.02 12.37
CA LEU A 220 -11.74 16.02 12.15
C LEU A 220 -12.36 17.23 11.45
N GLN A 221 -12.04 18.43 11.95
CA GLN A 221 -12.42 19.68 11.32
C GLN A 221 -11.19 20.60 11.21
N ARG A 222 -10.89 21.08 10.01
CA ARG A 222 -9.74 21.96 9.83
C ARG A 222 -10.00 23.33 10.43
N VAL A 223 -9.02 23.90 11.13
CA VAL A 223 -9.07 25.30 11.59
C VAL A 223 -8.80 26.22 10.39
N PRO A 224 -9.74 27.09 9.99
CA PRO A 224 -9.50 28.02 8.88
C PRO A 224 -8.41 29.03 9.23
N PHE A 225 -7.55 29.35 8.26
CA PHE A 225 -6.50 30.37 8.39
C PHE A 225 -5.45 30.13 9.49
N SER A 226 -5.30 28.89 9.98
CA SER A 226 -4.23 28.50 10.90
C SER A 226 -2.89 28.36 10.17
N SER A 227 -1.79 28.81 10.80
CA SER A 227 -0.43 28.57 10.34
C SER A 227 0.49 28.34 11.55
N PRO A 228 0.97 27.11 11.83
CA PRO A 228 0.82 25.89 11.02
C PRO A 228 -0.63 25.38 10.91
N THR A 229 -0.89 24.43 10.00
CA THR A 229 -2.24 23.88 9.81
C THR A 229 -2.69 23.15 11.07
N GLU A 230 -3.81 23.60 11.65
CA GLU A 230 -4.42 23.00 12.83
C GLU A 230 -5.71 22.26 12.47
N VAL A 231 -6.03 21.26 13.28
CA VAL A 231 -7.24 20.45 13.18
C VAL A 231 -7.87 20.31 14.56
N ILE A 232 -9.19 20.43 14.61
CA ILE A 232 -10.00 20.14 15.79
C ILE A 232 -10.38 18.67 15.72
N ILE A 233 -10.05 17.93 16.78
CA ILE A 233 -10.44 16.55 16.98
C ILE A 233 -11.71 16.58 17.83
N ILE A 234 -12.82 16.24 17.19
CA ILE A 234 -14.16 16.35 17.73
C ILE A 234 -14.65 14.96 18.13
N SER A 235 -15.18 14.87 19.34
CA SER A 235 -15.96 13.72 19.81
C SER A 235 -17.44 14.05 19.61
N ASP A 236 -18.18 13.24 18.86
CA ASP A 236 -19.62 13.50 18.64
C ASP A 236 -20.43 13.40 19.96
N ASN A 237 -19.85 12.81 21.01
CA ASN A 237 -20.41 12.78 22.35
C ASN A 237 -20.15 14.10 23.09
N GLU A 238 -21.22 14.86 23.35
CA GLU A 238 -21.20 16.17 24.01
C GLU A 238 -20.58 16.18 25.41
N ASN A 239 -20.46 15.02 26.06
CA ASN A 239 -19.83 14.92 27.39
C ASN A 239 -18.29 14.92 27.33
N LEU A 240 -17.71 14.79 26.13
CA LEU A 240 -16.27 14.80 25.92
C LEU A 240 -15.85 16.14 25.34
N GLN A 241 -14.66 16.58 25.73
CA GLN A 241 -14.10 17.84 25.22
C GLN A 241 -13.39 17.60 23.90
N ASP A 242 -13.60 18.54 22.98
CA ASP A 242 -12.82 18.65 21.76
C ASP A 242 -11.44 19.24 22.06
N PHE A 243 -10.47 18.88 21.24
CA PHE A 243 -9.11 19.41 21.39
C PHE A 243 -8.51 19.72 20.02
N THR A 244 -7.70 20.77 19.98
CA THR A 244 -7.02 21.24 18.77
C THR A 244 -5.58 20.80 18.78
N VAL A 245 -5.11 20.27 17.66
CA VAL A 245 -3.71 19.88 17.47
C VAL A 245 -3.22 20.35 16.11
N GLU A 246 -1.90 20.45 15.95
CA GLU A 246 -1.29 20.59 14.63
C GLU A 246 -1.54 19.32 13.81
N LEU A 247 -1.91 19.48 12.53
CA LEU A 247 -2.20 18.35 11.64
C LEU A 247 -1.00 17.40 11.48
N ASN A 248 0.23 17.91 11.57
CA ASN A 248 1.47 17.12 11.48
C ASN A 248 1.68 16.16 12.67
N ARG A 249 1.05 16.39 13.82
CA ARG A 249 1.14 15.55 15.02
C ARG A 249 0.11 14.42 14.98
N LEU A 250 -0.93 14.57 14.17
CA LEU A 250 -2.01 13.62 14.04
C LEU A 250 -1.69 12.60 12.94
N LYS A 251 -1.64 11.31 13.28
CA LYS A 251 -1.58 10.27 12.27
C LYS A 251 -2.99 9.85 11.89
N ILE A 252 -3.37 10.11 10.66
CA ILE A 252 -4.61 9.59 10.09
C ILE A 252 -4.33 8.18 9.56
N LEU A 253 -5.18 7.23 9.93
CA LEU A 253 -5.09 5.84 9.47
C LEU A 253 -5.90 5.64 8.19
N GLY A 254 -7.09 6.25 8.14
CA GLY A 254 -7.99 6.14 7.01
C GLY A 254 -9.31 6.86 7.27
N ARG A 255 -10.06 7.10 6.19
CA ARG A 255 -11.38 7.74 6.28
C ARG A 255 -12.46 6.71 6.61
N ILE A 256 -13.43 7.10 7.43
CA ILE A 256 -14.64 6.30 7.63
C ILE A 256 -15.55 6.47 6.42
N CYS A 257 -15.85 5.35 5.74
CA CYS A 257 -16.58 5.33 4.48
C CYS A 257 -17.99 4.71 4.60
N GLY A 258 -18.28 4.06 5.72
CA GLY A 258 -19.59 3.46 5.97
C GLY A 258 -19.70 2.90 7.39
N VAL A 259 -20.92 2.63 7.80
CA VAL A 259 -21.26 2.02 9.09
C VAL A 259 -22.28 0.92 8.88
N ILE A 260 -22.10 -0.19 9.59
CA ILE A 260 -23.02 -1.31 9.68
C ILE A 260 -23.45 -1.37 11.15
N ALA A 261 -24.65 -0.87 11.41
CA ALA A 261 -25.19 -0.73 12.75
C ALA A 261 -26.23 -1.81 13.04
N ARG A 262 -26.28 -2.27 14.29
CA ARG A 262 -27.37 -3.13 14.79
C ARG A 262 -28.54 -2.23 15.17
N ARG A 263 -29.72 -2.46 14.60
CA ARG A 263 -30.94 -1.73 14.96
C ARG A 263 -31.90 -2.64 15.71
#